data_AF-A0A348MXJ0-F1
#
_entry.id   AF-A0A348MXJ0-F1
#
_cell.length_a   1.000
_cell.length_b   1.000
_cell.length_c   1.000
_cell.angle_alpha   90.00
_cell.angle_beta   90.00
_cell.angle_gamma   90.00
#
_symmetry.space_group_name_H-M   'P 1'
#
loop_
_entity.id
_entity.type
_entity.pdbx_description
1 polymer ?
#
loop_
_entity_poly.entity_id
_entity_poly.type
_entity_poly.pdbx_seq_one_letter_code
_entity_poly.pdbx_strand_id
1 'polypeptide(L)'
;MDIITTYGVMLIGLAAFVGFIMAWGIGANDVANAMGTSVGSKALTLKQAIFIAMIFEFAGAYLAGGEVTSTIRKGIIDSAYFIDAPEYLVLGMIASLLAAGIWLAVASYFGWPVSTTHSIIGAIVGFTAVGVSVDAVAWGKVGGVVGSWIITPAISGVIAYLIYLSAKKIIFDAASPILNAKKYVPVYMALAGFIMSLVTIKKGLKHVGLELDAVTGYSLAVGIAVAVGVFGFVVIRRMKVNLDASEEEQHATIERIFAVLMVLTACCMAFAHGSN
;
A
#
# COMPACT_ATOMS: atom_id res chain seq x y z
N MET A 1 -3.17 6.51 36.84
CA MET A 1 -4.35 5.59 36.78
C MET A 1 -5.72 6.28 36.88
N ASP A 2 -5.94 7.25 37.77
CA ASP A 2 -7.27 7.89 37.93
C ASP A 2 -7.83 8.56 36.67
N ILE A 3 -6.98 9.11 35.80
CA ILE A 3 -7.42 9.72 34.54
C ILE A 3 -8.01 8.69 33.58
N ILE A 4 -7.39 7.50 33.46
CA ILE A 4 -7.84 6.47 32.52
C ILE A 4 -9.18 5.89 33.00
N THR A 5 -9.32 5.63 34.30
CA THR A 5 -10.56 5.09 34.87
C THR A 5 -11.69 6.10 34.83
N THR A 6 -11.41 7.38 35.09
CA THR A 6 -12.42 8.44 35.13
C THR A 6 -12.83 8.93 33.74
N TYR A 7 -11.87 9.09 32.82
CA TYR A 7 -12.09 9.70 31.50
C TYR A 7 -11.93 8.72 30.34
N GLY A 8 -11.88 7.41 30.59
CA GLY A 8 -11.59 6.40 29.57
C GLY A 8 -12.44 6.51 28.30
N VAL A 9 -13.76 6.70 28.45
CA VAL A 9 -14.68 6.87 27.30
C VAL A 9 -14.35 8.12 26.50
N MET A 10 -14.03 9.23 27.17
CA MET A 10 -13.63 10.48 26.52
C MET A 10 -12.30 10.32 25.78
N LEU A 11 -11.32 9.65 26.39
CA LEU A 11 -10.01 9.39 25.77
C LEU A 11 -10.14 8.49 24.53
N ILE A 12 -11.00 7.48 24.57
CA ILE A 12 -11.30 6.64 23.40
C ILE A 12 -11.98 7.45 22.31
N GLY A 13 -12.97 8.28 22.66
CA GLY A 13 -13.65 9.16 21.70
C GLY A 13 -12.68 10.15 21.04
N LEU A 14 -11.78 10.74 21.82
CA LEU A 14 -10.74 11.63 21.32
C LEU A 14 -9.77 10.88 20.41
N ALA A 15 -9.29 9.71 20.82
CA ALA A 15 -8.40 8.86 20.02
C ALA A 15 -9.04 8.47 18.68
N ALA A 16 -10.31 8.11 18.68
CA ALA A 16 -11.07 7.80 17.46
C ALA A 16 -11.19 9.02 16.54
N PHE A 17 -11.46 10.20 17.11
CA PHE A 17 -11.57 11.44 16.35
C PHE A 17 -10.22 11.85 15.70
N VAL A 18 -9.13 11.86 16.47
CA VAL A 18 -7.81 12.19 15.90
C VAL A 18 -7.30 11.10 14.95
N GLY A 19 -7.61 9.84 15.23
CA GLY A 19 -7.34 8.72 14.35
C GLY A 19 -8.06 8.85 13.02
N PHE A 20 -9.31 9.33 13.03
CA PHE A 20 -10.05 9.65 11.81
C PHE A 20 -9.39 10.78 11.02
N ILE A 21 -8.94 11.85 11.67
CA ILE A 21 -8.22 12.94 11.01
C ILE A 21 -6.93 12.43 10.36
N MET A 22 -6.17 11.60 11.06
CA MET A 22 -4.96 10.97 10.53
C MET A 22 -5.28 10.09 9.32
N ALA A 23 -6.30 9.21 9.42
CA ALA A 23 -6.72 8.32 8.34
C ALA A 23 -7.20 9.10 7.10
N TRP A 24 -7.94 10.19 7.31
CA TRP A 24 -8.32 11.11 6.23
C TRP A 24 -7.09 11.75 5.58
N GLY A 25 -6.12 12.22 6.38
CA GLY A 25 -4.88 12.81 5.89
C GLY A 25 -4.05 11.83 5.07
N ILE A 26 -3.98 10.55 5.49
CA ILE A 26 -3.33 9.48 4.73
C ILE A 26 -4.02 9.32 3.37
N GLY A 27 -5.34 9.14 3.35
CA GLY A 27 -6.07 8.98 2.10
C GLY A 27 -5.94 10.18 1.16
N ALA A 28 -5.93 11.40 1.71
CA ALA A 28 -5.77 12.62 0.92
C ALA A 28 -4.38 12.76 0.29
N ASN A 29 -3.31 12.38 1.01
CA ASN A 29 -1.95 12.49 0.51
C ASN A 29 -1.58 11.33 -0.44
N ASP A 30 -1.96 10.10 -0.06
CA ASP A 30 -1.36 8.89 -0.64
C ASP A 30 -2.18 8.26 -1.77
N VAL A 31 -3.44 8.70 -2.01
CA VAL A 31 -4.22 8.21 -3.16
C VAL A 31 -3.50 8.44 -4.49
N ALA A 32 -2.69 9.51 -4.57
CA ALA A 32 -1.85 9.80 -5.73
C ALA A 32 -0.78 8.73 -5.97
N ASN A 33 -0.26 8.10 -4.91
CA ASN A 33 0.76 7.05 -5.01
C ASN A 33 0.19 5.78 -5.67
N ALA A 34 -1.05 5.43 -5.34
CA ALA A 34 -1.72 4.25 -5.89
C ALA A 34 -2.33 4.50 -7.30
N MET A 35 -2.91 5.68 -7.51
CA MET A 35 -3.74 5.96 -8.69
C MET A 35 -3.12 6.91 -9.71
N GLY A 36 -2.04 7.61 -9.36
CA GLY A 36 -1.45 8.68 -10.19
C GLY A 36 -1.06 8.22 -11.58
N THR A 37 -0.44 7.04 -11.70
CA THR A 37 -0.03 6.47 -13.01
C THR A 37 -1.23 6.11 -13.88
N SER A 38 -2.30 5.57 -13.30
CA SER A 38 -3.50 5.13 -14.03
C SER A 38 -4.39 6.30 -14.46
N VAL A 39 -4.46 7.35 -13.64
CA VAL A 39 -5.16 8.60 -14.01
C VAL A 39 -4.33 9.40 -15.01
N GLY A 40 -3.01 9.50 -14.80
CA GLY A 40 -2.10 10.22 -15.68
C GLY A 40 -2.02 9.62 -17.09
N SER A 41 -2.07 8.29 -17.22
CA SER A 41 -2.13 7.60 -18.51
C SER A 41 -3.51 7.61 -19.17
N LYS A 42 -4.52 8.18 -18.51
CA LYS A 42 -5.94 8.15 -18.93
C LYS A 42 -6.54 6.73 -19.01
N ALA A 43 -5.89 5.74 -18.39
CA ALA A 43 -6.46 4.40 -18.25
C ALA A 43 -7.69 4.40 -17.34
N LEU A 44 -7.70 5.28 -16.34
CA LEU A 44 -8.83 5.52 -15.44
C LEU A 44 -9.16 7.02 -15.40
N THR A 45 -10.45 7.32 -15.31
CA THR A 45 -10.89 8.67 -14.93
C THR A 45 -10.65 8.89 -13.44
N LEU A 46 -10.52 10.16 -13.04
CA LEU A 46 -10.36 10.53 -11.63
C LEU A 46 -11.48 9.95 -10.74
N LYS A 47 -12.73 9.97 -11.22
CA LYS A 47 -13.88 9.38 -10.50
C LYS A 47 -13.71 7.88 -10.30
N GLN A 48 -13.33 7.15 -11.34
CA GLN A 48 -13.10 5.70 -11.26
C GLN A 48 -11.95 5.37 -10.30
N ALA A 49 -10.84 6.10 -10.39
CA ALA A 49 -9.69 5.94 -9.52
C ALA A 49 -10.07 6.13 -8.04
N ILE A 50 -10.85 7.16 -7.70
CA ILE A 50 -11.33 7.39 -6.32
C ILE A 50 -12.21 6.22 -5.85
N PHE A 51 -13.14 5.73 -6.67
CA PHE A 51 -13.99 4.58 -6.30
C PHE A 51 -13.18 3.30 -6.07
N ILE A 52 -12.21 3.03 -6.94
CA ILE A 52 -11.31 1.87 -6.79
C ILE A 52 -10.48 2.03 -5.50
N ALA A 53 -9.90 3.21 -5.27
CA ALA A 53 -9.09 3.48 -4.09
C ALA A 53 -9.92 3.25 -2.81
N MET A 54 -11.12 3.83 -2.70
CA MET A 54 -11.98 3.63 -1.53
C MET A 54 -12.23 2.15 -1.19
N ILE A 55 -12.47 1.31 -2.20
CA ILE A 55 -12.73 -0.12 -1.98
C ILE A 55 -11.46 -0.86 -1.58
N PHE A 56 -10.38 -0.70 -2.34
CA PHE A 56 -9.18 -1.50 -2.17
C PHE A 56 -8.31 -1.02 -1.00
N GLU A 57 -8.23 0.28 -0.72
CA GLU A 57 -7.59 0.82 0.48
C GLU A 57 -8.27 0.29 1.75
N PHE A 58 -9.60 0.37 1.80
CA PHE A 58 -10.36 -0.16 2.93
C PHE A 58 -10.17 -1.67 3.08
N ALA A 59 -10.26 -2.43 1.97
CA ALA A 59 -10.04 -3.86 1.99
C ALA A 59 -8.62 -4.22 2.46
N GLY A 60 -7.60 -3.48 2.01
CA GLY A 60 -6.22 -3.66 2.45
C GLY A 60 -6.06 -3.40 3.94
N ALA A 61 -6.56 -2.26 4.42
CA ALA A 61 -6.50 -1.88 5.83
C ALA A 61 -7.19 -2.92 6.73
N TYR A 62 -8.38 -3.37 6.34
CA TYR A 62 -9.16 -4.33 7.11
C TYR A 62 -8.58 -5.75 7.08
N LEU A 63 -8.17 -6.23 5.89
CA LEU A 63 -7.73 -7.62 5.71
C LEU A 63 -6.25 -7.84 6.00
N ALA A 64 -5.42 -6.79 5.95
CA ALA A 64 -3.96 -6.94 6.02
C ALA A 64 -3.20 -5.86 6.82
N GLY A 65 -3.88 -4.84 7.38
CA GLY A 65 -3.26 -3.76 8.17
C GLY A 65 -2.72 -4.16 9.56
N GLY A 66 -3.02 -5.37 10.04
CA GLY A 66 -2.70 -5.79 11.42
C GLY A 66 -1.20 -5.89 11.72
N GLU A 67 -0.38 -6.29 10.74
CA GLU A 67 1.06 -6.51 10.94
C GLU A 67 1.82 -5.18 11.13
N VAL A 68 1.51 -4.16 10.32
CA VAL A 68 2.12 -2.84 10.46
C VAL A 68 1.63 -2.15 11.73
N THR A 69 0.35 -2.29 12.07
CA THR A 69 -0.19 -1.79 13.35
C THR A 69 0.55 -2.43 14.55
N SER A 70 0.82 -3.74 14.51
CA SER A 70 1.62 -4.44 15.53
C SER A 70 3.06 -3.91 15.59
N THR A 71 3.66 -3.65 14.42
CA THR A 71 5.02 -3.10 14.30
C THR A 71 5.11 -1.70 14.90
N ILE A 72 4.17 -0.79 14.62
CA ILE A 72 4.16 0.55 15.22
C ILE A 72 3.95 0.46 16.73
N ARG A 73 3.00 -0.37 17.19
CA ARG A 73 2.68 -0.53 18.61
C ARG A 73 3.84 -1.08 19.44
N LYS A 74 4.62 -2.02 18.91
CA LYS A 74 5.68 -2.75 19.65
C LYS A 74 7.10 -2.35 19.23
N GLY A 75 7.24 -1.58 18.15
CA GLY A 75 8.49 -1.38 17.45
C GLY A 75 9.18 -0.07 17.75
N ILE A 76 8.46 0.94 18.23
CA ILE A 76 9.01 2.30 18.37
C ILE A 76 9.29 2.67 19.82
N ILE A 77 8.48 2.19 20.75
CA ILE A 77 8.56 2.49 22.18
C ILE A 77 8.91 1.24 22.99
N ASP A 78 9.60 1.42 24.11
CA ASP A 78 9.74 0.39 25.15
C ASP A 78 8.63 0.54 26.20
N SER A 79 7.72 -0.42 26.22
CA SER A 79 6.56 -0.42 27.13
C SER A 79 6.93 -0.47 28.61
N ALA A 80 8.15 -0.91 28.97
CA ALA A 80 8.59 -0.99 30.36
C ALA A 80 8.56 0.39 31.04
N TYR A 81 8.87 1.45 30.30
CA TYR A 81 8.87 2.83 30.80
C TYR A 81 7.47 3.41 31.05
N PHE A 82 6.41 2.70 30.64
CA PHE A 82 5.02 3.17 30.75
C PHE A 82 4.20 2.37 31.77
N ILE A 83 4.79 1.37 32.45
CA ILE A 83 4.08 0.51 33.41
C ILE A 83 3.53 1.35 34.58
N ASP A 84 4.36 2.25 35.10
CA ASP A 84 4.01 3.09 36.26
C ASP A 84 3.23 4.36 35.87
N ALA A 85 3.20 4.69 34.57
CA ALA A 85 2.54 5.88 34.03
C ALA A 85 1.81 5.59 32.69
N PRO A 86 0.80 4.69 32.69
CA PRO A 86 0.09 4.30 31.47
C PRO A 86 -0.66 5.46 30.80
N GLU A 87 -1.02 6.50 31.57
CA GLU A 87 -1.61 7.74 31.06
C GLU A 87 -0.73 8.45 30.02
N TYR A 88 0.60 8.42 30.19
CA TYR A 88 1.52 9.04 29.23
C TYR A 88 1.55 8.31 27.90
N LEU A 89 1.36 6.99 27.90
CA LEU A 89 1.24 6.23 26.67
C LEU A 89 -0.03 6.63 25.90
N VAL A 90 -1.17 6.69 26.59
CA VAL A 90 -2.46 7.04 25.95
C VAL A 90 -2.42 8.46 25.39
N LEU A 91 -2.00 9.44 26.21
CA LEU A 91 -1.92 10.83 25.80
C LEU A 91 -0.86 11.05 24.72
N GLY A 92 0.29 10.38 24.82
CA GLY A 92 1.37 10.44 23.84
C GLY A 92 0.93 9.93 22.47
N MET A 93 0.25 8.79 22.41
CA MET A 93 -0.27 8.24 21.15
C MET A 93 -1.35 9.12 20.52
N ILE A 94 -2.25 9.70 21.34
CA ILE A 94 -3.25 10.67 20.85
C ILE A 94 -2.55 11.93 20.29
N ALA A 95 -1.53 12.44 21.00
CA ALA A 95 -0.75 13.58 20.53
C ALA A 95 0.02 13.27 19.24
N SER A 96 0.56 12.06 19.08
CA SER A 96 1.23 11.63 17.84
C SER A 96 0.27 11.58 16.66
N LEU A 97 -0.93 11.01 16.85
CA LEU A 97 -1.97 10.98 15.82
C LEU A 97 -2.39 12.38 15.40
N LEU A 98 -2.57 13.29 16.37
CA LEU A 98 -2.92 14.67 16.08
C LEU A 98 -1.80 15.41 15.35
N ALA A 99 -0.55 15.30 15.80
CA ALA A 99 0.59 15.97 15.19
C ALA A 99 0.82 15.48 13.75
N ALA A 100 0.80 14.17 13.54
CA ALA A 100 0.94 13.60 12.20
C ALA A 100 -0.27 13.95 11.32
N GLY A 101 -1.50 13.89 11.83
CA GLY A 101 -2.71 14.24 11.10
C GLY A 101 -2.74 15.70 10.65
N ILE A 102 -2.35 16.64 11.53
CA ILE A 102 -2.21 18.06 11.18
C ILE A 102 -1.16 18.24 10.07
N TRP A 103 0.00 17.62 10.22
CA TRP A 103 1.06 17.71 9.21
C TRP A 103 0.62 17.18 7.85
N LEU A 104 -0.09 16.05 7.82
CA LEU A 104 -0.63 15.48 6.58
C LEU A 104 -1.71 16.36 5.95
N ALA A 105 -2.57 16.98 6.76
CA ALA A 105 -3.57 17.92 6.26
C ALA A 105 -2.89 19.14 5.61
N VAL A 106 -1.86 19.69 6.24
CA VAL A 106 -1.06 20.80 5.71
C VAL A 106 -0.35 20.40 4.42
N ALA A 107 0.36 19.28 4.41
CA ALA A 107 1.07 18.80 3.24
C ALA A 107 0.12 18.54 2.06
N SER A 108 -1.03 17.92 2.32
CA SER A 108 -2.06 17.65 1.30
C SER A 108 -2.68 18.94 0.76
N TYR A 109 -2.90 19.94 1.60
CA TYR A 109 -3.38 21.26 1.16
C TYR A 109 -2.42 21.94 0.18
N PHE A 110 -1.11 21.82 0.42
CA PHE A 110 -0.08 22.34 -0.48
C PHE A 110 0.27 21.39 -1.64
N GLY A 111 -0.35 20.21 -1.73
CA GLY A 111 -0.07 19.22 -2.75
C GLY A 111 1.32 18.57 -2.63
N TRP A 112 1.91 18.55 -1.43
CA TRP A 112 3.20 17.92 -1.17
C TRP A 112 3.03 16.43 -0.89
N PRO A 113 3.62 15.54 -1.71
CA PRO A 113 3.66 14.12 -1.41
C PRO A 113 4.67 13.89 -0.28
N VAL A 114 4.18 13.49 0.90
CA VAL A 114 4.99 13.26 2.10
C VAL A 114 4.76 11.87 2.67
N SER A 115 5.75 11.31 3.35
CA SER A 115 5.61 9.99 3.97
C SER A 115 4.76 10.06 5.24
N THR A 116 3.59 9.43 5.20
CA THR A 116 2.69 9.25 6.35
C THR A 116 3.34 8.40 7.45
N THR A 117 4.07 7.34 7.06
CA THR A 117 4.83 6.48 7.98
C THR A 117 5.94 7.25 8.71
N HIS A 118 6.68 8.12 8.01
CA HIS A 118 7.71 8.95 8.67
C HIS A 118 7.08 9.93 9.66
N SER A 119 5.92 10.49 9.29
CA SER A 119 5.22 11.48 10.11
C SER A 119 4.75 10.88 11.44
N ILE A 120 4.09 9.72 11.40
CA ILE A 120 3.62 9.08 12.64
C ILE A 120 4.75 8.52 13.48
N ILE A 121 5.77 7.89 12.88
CA ILE A 121 6.92 7.36 13.62
C ILE A 121 7.74 8.49 14.24
N GLY A 122 7.97 9.57 13.49
CA GLY A 122 8.65 10.76 14.01
C GLY A 122 7.89 11.39 15.18
N ALA A 123 6.55 11.48 15.09
CA ALA A 123 5.72 11.97 16.19
C ALA A 123 5.76 11.06 17.42
N ILE A 124 5.80 9.73 17.24
CA ILE A 124 5.93 8.75 18.33
C ILE A 124 7.31 8.88 19.01
N VAL A 125 8.39 8.94 18.22
CA VAL A 125 9.75 9.15 18.73
C VAL A 125 9.83 10.48 19.48
N GLY A 126 9.24 11.55 18.93
CA GLY A 126 9.23 12.88 19.54
C GLY A 126 8.57 12.93 20.91
N PHE A 127 7.34 12.41 21.06
CA PHE A 127 6.70 12.40 22.37
C PHE A 127 7.44 11.48 23.34
N THR A 128 7.94 10.34 22.88
CA THR A 128 8.59 9.35 23.77
C THR A 128 9.88 9.94 24.33
N ALA A 129 10.71 10.52 23.47
CA ALA A 129 11.99 11.12 23.85
C ALA A 129 11.84 12.33 24.79
N VAL A 130 10.85 13.20 24.52
CA VAL A 130 10.67 14.45 25.27
C VAL A 130 9.74 14.29 26.48
N GLY A 131 8.66 13.52 26.33
CA GLY A 131 7.62 13.36 27.34
C GLY A 131 7.91 12.24 28.36
N VAL A 132 8.81 11.30 28.05
CA VAL A 132 9.19 10.22 28.96
C VAL A 132 10.70 10.18 29.17
N SER A 133 11.45 9.71 28.18
CA SER A 133 12.92 9.74 28.17
C SER A 133 13.44 9.35 26.80
N VAL A 134 14.66 9.80 26.47
CA VAL A 134 15.37 9.38 25.26
C VAL A 134 15.58 7.86 25.23
N ASP A 135 15.79 7.24 26.40
CA ASP A 135 16.00 5.79 26.55
C ASP A 135 14.71 4.96 26.42
N ALA A 136 13.53 5.59 26.55
CA ALA A 136 12.24 4.93 26.32
C ALA A 136 11.95 4.69 24.82
N VAL A 137 12.73 5.30 23.93
CA VAL A 137 12.68 5.01 22.49
C VAL A 137 13.44 3.73 22.20
N ALA A 138 12.81 2.80 21.47
CA ALA A 138 13.43 1.53 21.08
C ALA A 138 14.41 1.72 19.90
N TRP A 139 15.53 2.42 20.12
CA TRP A 139 16.47 2.85 19.07
C TRP A 139 16.96 1.73 18.14
N GLY A 140 17.19 0.52 18.66
CA GLY A 140 17.59 -0.63 17.83
C GLY A 140 16.51 -1.02 16.80
N LYS A 141 15.23 -0.97 17.19
CA LYS A 141 14.11 -1.25 16.30
C LYS A 141 13.84 -0.08 15.36
N VAL A 142 13.90 1.15 15.86
CA VAL A 142 13.80 2.38 15.04
C VAL A 142 14.87 2.38 13.94
N GLY A 143 16.12 2.02 14.26
CA GLY A 143 17.19 1.87 13.28
C GLY A 143 16.86 0.85 12.18
N GLY A 144 16.24 -0.27 12.53
CA GLY A 144 15.74 -1.25 11.55
C GLY A 144 14.67 -0.68 10.63
N VAL A 145 13.73 0.10 11.18
CA VAL A 145 12.69 0.79 10.40
C VAL A 145 13.31 1.82 9.45
N VAL A 146 14.22 2.66 9.93
CA VAL A 146 14.92 3.65 9.10
C VAL A 146 15.74 2.97 8.00
N GLY A 147 16.41 1.85 8.31
CA GLY A 147 17.10 1.05 7.29
C GLY A 147 16.15 0.56 6.19
N SER A 148 14.93 0.15 6.56
CA SER A 148 13.92 -0.29 5.59
C SER A 148 13.48 0.82 4.64
N TRP A 149 13.46 2.09 5.08
CA TRP A 149 13.09 3.24 4.24
C TRP A 149 14.08 3.50 3.10
N ILE A 150 15.34 3.06 3.27
CA ILE A 150 16.38 3.19 2.24
C ILE A 150 16.40 1.93 1.35
N ILE A 151 16.33 0.76 1.98
CA ILE A 151 16.46 -0.52 1.28
C ILE A 151 15.24 -0.80 0.40
N THR A 152 14.03 -0.50 0.86
CA THR A 152 12.80 -0.87 0.13
C THR A 152 12.62 -0.10 -1.18
N PRO A 153 12.88 1.23 -1.29
CA PRO A 153 12.84 1.91 -2.59
C PRO A 153 13.95 1.43 -3.53
N ALA A 154 15.15 1.15 -3.01
CA ALA A 154 16.27 0.65 -3.83
C ALA A 154 15.93 -0.70 -4.48
N ILE A 155 15.44 -1.66 -3.68
CA ILE A 155 15.01 -2.97 -4.19
C ILE A 155 13.83 -2.82 -5.16
N SER A 156 12.85 -1.96 -4.83
CA SER A 156 11.70 -1.70 -5.71
C SER A 156 12.12 -1.11 -7.05
N GLY A 157 13.10 -0.20 -7.06
CA GLY A 157 13.67 0.39 -8.28
C GLY A 157 14.36 -0.65 -9.16
N VAL A 158 15.13 -1.56 -8.56
CA VAL A 158 15.76 -2.68 -9.28
C VAL A 158 14.70 -3.62 -9.89
N ILE A 159 13.69 -4.00 -9.11
CA ILE A 159 12.61 -4.88 -9.59
C ILE A 159 11.83 -4.19 -10.72
N ALA A 160 11.48 -2.92 -10.55
CA ALA A 160 10.79 -2.14 -11.58
C ALA A 160 11.61 -2.06 -12.88
N TYR A 161 12.93 -1.83 -12.78
CA TYR A 161 13.83 -1.82 -13.92
C TYR A 161 13.88 -3.18 -14.63
N LEU A 162 13.95 -4.29 -13.89
CA LEU A 162 13.94 -5.64 -14.47
C LEU A 162 12.61 -5.96 -15.17
N ILE A 163 11.47 -5.59 -14.56
CA ILE A 163 10.15 -5.74 -15.18
C ILE A 163 10.09 -4.91 -16.46
N TYR A 164 10.54 -3.66 -16.44
CA TYR A 164 10.60 -2.80 -17.62
C TYR A 164 11.47 -3.41 -18.73
N LEU A 165 12.69 -3.88 -18.41
CA LEU A 165 13.56 -4.54 -19.39
C LEU A 165 12.91 -5.79 -20.00
N SER A 166 12.20 -6.57 -19.17
CA SER A 166 11.47 -7.75 -19.66
C SER A 166 10.37 -7.34 -20.65
N ALA A 167 9.57 -6.33 -20.32
CA ALA A 167 8.50 -5.83 -21.19
C ALA A 167 9.08 -5.21 -22.47
N LYS A 168 10.14 -4.42 -22.37
CA LYS A 168 10.84 -3.84 -23.52
C LYS A 168 11.31 -4.92 -24.49
N LYS A 169 12.08 -5.89 -23.99
CA LYS A 169 12.69 -6.94 -24.82
C LYS A 169 11.64 -7.90 -25.42
N ILE A 170 10.64 -8.28 -24.63
CA ILE A 170 9.69 -9.33 -25.02
C ILE A 170 8.51 -8.75 -25.81
N ILE A 171 8.08 -7.51 -25.53
CA ILE A 171 6.91 -6.90 -26.17
C ILE A 171 7.34 -5.85 -27.18
N PHE A 172 8.01 -4.78 -26.76
CA PHE A 172 8.23 -3.61 -27.62
C PHE A 172 9.25 -3.85 -28.72
N ASP A 173 10.36 -4.54 -28.44
CA ASP A 173 11.43 -4.83 -29.40
C ASP A 173 11.14 -6.08 -30.26
N ALA A 174 9.94 -6.66 -30.15
CA ALA A 174 9.57 -7.87 -30.87
C ALA A 174 9.16 -7.60 -32.32
N ALA A 175 9.29 -8.60 -33.19
CA ALA A 175 8.85 -8.50 -34.58
C ALA A 175 7.34 -8.22 -34.73
N SER A 176 6.52 -8.63 -33.75
CA SER A 176 5.09 -8.27 -33.69
C SER A 176 4.71 -7.84 -32.27
N PRO A 177 4.87 -6.56 -31.92
CA PRO A 177 4.65 -6.07 -30.57
C PRO A 177 3.22 -6.28 -30.07
N ILE A 178 2.22 -6.15 -30.93
CA ILE A 178 0.82 -6.32 -30.52
C ILE A 178 0.52 -7.78 -30.15
N LEU A 179 1.00 -8.74 -30.94
CA LEU A 179 0.79 -10.17 -30.63
C LEU A 179 1.49 -10.55 -29.33
N ASN A 180 2.70 -10.03 -29.11
CA ASN A 180 3.42 -10.25 -27.85
C ASN A 180 2.74 -9.54 -26.68
N ALA A 181 2.19 -8.34 -26.85
CA ALA A 181 1.40 -7.70 -25.81
C ALA A 181 0.19 -8.57 -25.43
N LYS A 182 -0.55 -9.11 -26.41
CA LYS A 182 -1.68 -10.02 -26.14
C LYS A 182 -1.28 -11.31 -25.44
N LYS A 183 -0.05 -11.77 -25.63
CA LYS A 183 0.48 -12.99 -25.01
C LYS A 183 1.02 -12.75 -23.60
N TYR A 184 1.81 -11.69 -23.40
CA TYR A 184 2.61 -11.50 -22.18
C TYR A 184 1.99 -10.54 -21.17
N VAL A 185 1.12 -9.61 -21.57
CA VAL A 185 0.39 -8.75 -20.60
C VAL A 185 -0.45 -9.58 -19.61
N PRO A 186 -1.19 -10.62 -20.03
CA PRO A 186 -1.86 -11.53 -19.09
C PRO A 186 -0.91 -12.23 -18.11
N VAL A 187 0.34 -12.49 -18.50
CA VAL A 187 1.35 -13.11 -17.62
C VAL A 187 1.78 -12.12 -16.53
N TYR A 188 1.99 -10.84 -16.88
CA TYR A 188 2.24 -9.80 -15.88
C TYR A 188 1.05 -9.60 -14.94
N MET A 189 -0.18 -9.71 -15.45
CA MET A 189 -1.40 -9.69 -14.62
C MET A 189 -1.41 -10.85 -13.63
N ALA A 190 -1.12 -12.07 -14.09
CA ALA A 190 -1.02 -13.25 -13.23
C ALA A 190 0.06 -13.08 -12.15
N LEU A 191 1.22 -12.52 -12.50
CA LEU A 191 2.31 -12.25 -11.56
C LEU A 191 1.88 -11.24 -10.48
N ALA A 192 1.24 -10.14 -10.87
CA ALA A 192 0.72 -9.15 -9.92
C ALA A 192 -0.32 -9.79 -8.97
N GLY A 193 -1.26 -10.57 -9.53
CA GLY A 193 -2.24 -11.31 -8.75
C GLY A 193 -1.62 -12.34 -7.80
N PHE A 194 -0.57 -13.04 -8.24
CA PHE A 194 0.18 -13.98 -7.40
C PHE A 194 0.81 -13.29 -6.21
N ILE A 195 1.57 -12.22 -6.44
CA ILE A 195 2.26 -11.50 -5.36
C ILE A 195 1.24 -10.93 -4.37
N MET A 196 0.15 -10.35 -4.87
CA MET A 196 -0.86 -9.74 -4.01
C MET A 196 -1.64 -10.75 -3.18
N SER A 197 -2.08 -11.85 -3.80
CA SER A 197 -2.72 -12.94 -3.07
C SER A 197 -1.78 -13.58 -2.04
N LEU A 198 -0.52 -13.80 -2.40
CA LEU A 198 0.45 -14.40 -1.50
C LEU A 198 0.70 -13.54 -0.25
N VAL A 199 0.90 -12.22 -0.41
CA VAL A 199 1.09 -11.30 0.72
C VAL A 199 -0.16 -11.27 1.60
N THR A 200 -1.34 -11.18 1.00
CA THR A 200 -2.62 -11.16 1.72
C THR A 200 -2.84 -12.44 2.51
N ILE A 201 -2.61 -13.61 1.91
CA ILE A 201 -2.81 -14.91 2.55
C ILE A 201 -1.81 -15.14 3.68
N LYS A 202 -0.51 -14.86 3.44
CA LYS A 202 0.56 -15.20 4.40
C LYS A 202 0.63 -14.24 5.58
N LYS A 203 0.32 -12.96 5.35
CA LYS A 203 0.50 -11.89 6.34
C LYS A 203 -0.82 -11.29 6.78
N GLY A 204 -1.74 -11.02 5.86
CA GLY A 204 -3.00 -10.35 6.18
C GLY A 204 -4.00 -11.24 6.90
N LEU A 205 -4.32 -12.40 6.33
CA LEU A 205 -5.41 -13.26 6.81
C LEU A 205 -5.21 -13.82 8.23
N LYS A 206 -3.97 -13.83 8.72
CA LYS A 206 -3.68 -14.21 10.11
C LYS A 206 -4.40 -13.32 11.13
N HIS A 207 -4.55 -12.04 10.84
CA HIS A 207 -5.20 -11.10 11.76
C HIS A 207 -6.72 -11.37 11.89
N VAL A 208 -7.34 -11.90 10.85
CA VAL A 208 -8.78 -12.26 10.84
C VAL A 208 -9.05 -13.70 11.28
N GLY A 209 -8.04 -14.40 11.81
CA GLY A 209 -8.17 -15.76 12.33
C GLY A 209 -8.16 -16.87 11.27
N LEU A 210 -7.80 -16.55 10.03
CA LEU A 210 -7.68 -17.52 8.94
C LEU A 210 -6.22 -17.95 8.77
N GLU A 211 -5.81 -18.98 9.51
CA GLU A 211 -4.50 -19.61 9.37
C GLU A 211 -4.55 -20.73 8.33
N LEU A 212 -4.13 -20.40 7.11
CA LEU A 212 -3.91 -21.41 6.08
C LEU A 212 -2.51 -22.00 6.23
N ASP A 213 -2.41 -23.32 6.13
CA ASP A 213 -1.12 -23.98 6.06
C ASP A 213 -0.35 -23.51 4.81
N ALA A 214 0.97 -23.73 4.80
CA ALA A 214 1.81 -23.22 3.74
C ALA A 214 1.42 -23.77 2.36
N VAL A 215 1.06 -25.06 2.27
CA VAL A 215 0.71 -25.71 1.00
C VAL A 215 -0.59 -25.11 0.48
N THR A 216 -1.64 -25.10 1.29
CA THR A 216 -2.95 -24.52 0.92
C THR A 216 -2.80 -23.05 0.53
N GLY A 217 -2.03 -22.27 1.30
CA GLY A 217 -1.81 -20.85 1.02
C GLY A 217 -1.11 -20.60 -0.33
N TYR A 218 -0.04 -21.35 -0.64
CA TYR A 218 0.63 -21.24 -1.94
C TYR A 218 -0.25 -21.74 -3.08
N SER A 219 -0.95 -22.86 -2.91
CA SER A 219 -1.87 -23.40 -3.91
C SER A 219 -2.99 -22.42 -4.24
N LEU A 220 -3.56 -21.76 -3.23
CA LEU A 220 -4.59 -20.74 -3.43
C LEU A 220 -4.03 -19.51 -4.16
N ALA A 221 -2.84 -19.03 -3.79
CA ALA A 221 -2.19 -17.91 -4.47
C ALA A 221 -1.91 -18.22 -5.95
N VAL A 222 -1.44 -19.45 -6.27
CA VAL A 222 -1.28 -19.92 -7.65
C VAL A 222 -2.62 -20.00 -8.37
N GLY A 223 -3.67 -20.52 -7.73
CA GLY A 223 -5.02 -20.59 -8.28
C GLY A 223 -5.56 -19.20 -8.65
N ILE A 224 -5.39 -18.22 -7.76
CA ILE A 224 -5.78 -16.81 -8.00
C ILE A 224 -4.95 -16.22 -9.15
N ALA A 225 -3.64 -16.44 -9.18
CA ALA A 225 -2.77 -15.98 -10.26
C ALA A 225 -3.21 -16.51 -11.64
N VAL A 226 -3.52 -17.80 -11.72
CA VAL A 226 -4.03 -18.44 -12.94
C VAL A 226 -5.37 -17.83 -13.32
N ALA A 227 -6.31 -17.65 -12.37
CA ALA A 227 -7.61 -17.05 -12.64
C ALA A 227 -7.47 -15.61 -13.17
N VAL A 228 -6.62 -14.79 -12.57
CA VAL A 228 -6.33 -13.42 -13.01
C VAL A 228 -5.68 -13.41 -14.40
N GLY A 229 -4.72 -14.31 -14.66
CA GLY A 229 -4.08 -14.45 -15.96
C GLY A 229 -5.05 -14.87 -17.05
N VAL A 230 -5.92 -15.86 -16.78
CA VAL A 230 -6.96 -16.34 -17.70
C VAL A 230 -7.97 -15.23 -17.98
N PHE A 231 -8.42 -14.52 -16.94
CA PHE A 231 -9.30 -13.37 -17.10
C PHE A 231 -8.66 -12.30 -18.00
N GLY A 232 -7.42 -11.92 -17.71
CA GLY A 232 -6.65 -10.99 -18.54
C GLY A 232 -6.53 -11.45 -19.98
N PHE A 233 -6.22 -12.74 -20.20
CA PHE A 233 -6.13 -13.33 -21.54
C PHE A 233 -7.47 -13.26 -22.29
N VAL A 234 -8.59 -13.60 -21.65
CA VAL A 234 -9.93 -13.56 -22.27
C VAL A 234 -10.30 -12.12 -22.65
N VAL A 235 -10.09 -11.15 -21.76
CA VAL A 235 -10.39 -9.73 -22.01
C VAL A 235 -9.53 -9.19 -23.15
N ILE A 236 -8.22 -9.38 -23.07
CA ILE A 236 -7.26 -8.86 -24.05
C ILE A 236 -7.43 -9.54 -25.42
N ARG A 237 -7.76 -10.84 -25.45
CA ARG A 237 -7.98 -11.56 -26.72
C ARG A 237 -9.18 -11.01 -27.50
N ARG A 238 -10.23 -10.55 -26.82
CA ARG A 238 -11.43 -9.95 -27.41
C ARG A 238 -11.20 -8.55 -28.00
N MET A 239 -10.08 -7.91 -27.71
CA MET A 239 -9.73 -6.61 -28.29
C MET A 239 -9.41 -6.78 -29.77
N LYS A 240 -10.10 -6.01 -30.61
CA LYS A 240 -9.86 -5.94 -32.06
C LYS A 240 -8.47 -5.37 -32.30
N VAL A 241 -7.74 -6.00 -33.22
CA VAL A 241 -6.38 -5.61 -33.58
C VAL A 241 -6.34 -5.49 -35.09
N ASN A 242 -5.75 -4.40 -35.59
CA ASN A 242 -5.38 -4.27 -36.99
C ASN A 242 -3.85 -4.34 -37.07
N LEU A 243 -3.32 -5.41 -37.68
CA LEU A 243 -1.88 -5.62 -37.83
C LEU A 243 -1.30 -4.84 -39.02
N ASP A 244 -2.16 -4.39 -39.94
CA ASP A 244 -1.81 -3.60 -41.11
C ASP A 244 -2.00 -2.08 -40.85
N ALA A 245 -2.31 -1.71 -39.60
CA ALA A 245 -2.46 -0.34 -39.16
C ALA A 245 -1.12 0.41 -39.14
N SER A 246 -1.19 1.75 -39.15
CA SER A 246 0.00 2.60 -38.99
C SER A 246 0.71 2.32 -37.66
N GLU A 247 2.02 2.59 -37.58
CA GLU A 247 2.78 2.38 -36.34
C GLU A 247 2.14 3.10 -35.13
N GLU A 248 1.63 4.31 -35.33
CA GLU A 248 0.94 5.09 -34.30
C GLU A 248 -0.34 4.38 -33.78
N GLU A 249 -1.14 3.82 -34.67
CA GLU A 249 -2.33 3.03 -34.31
C GLU A 249 -1.96 1.71 -33.61
N GLN A 250 -0.84 1.11 -34.00
CA GLN A 250 -0.31 -0.08 -33.34
C GLN A 250 0.15 0.22 -31.91
N HIS A 251 0.88 1.32 -31.71
CA HIS A 251 1.28 1.79 -30.39
C HIS A 251 0.09 2.10 -29.50
N ALA A 252 -0.92 2.82 -30.02
CA ALA A 252 -2.15 3.09 -29.29
C ALA A 252 -2.90 1.81 -28.90
N THR A 253 -2.86 0.77 -29.74
CA THR A 253 -3.47 -0.53 -29.43
C THR A 253 -2.73 -1.24 -28.30
N ILE A 254 -1.39 -1.18 -28.29
CA ILE A 254 -0.57 -1.74 -27.21
C ILE A 254 -0.87 -1.02 -25.90
N GLU A 255 -0.95 0.32 -25.90
CA GLU A 255 -1.31 1.10 -24.72
C GLU A 255 -2.68 0.70 -24.15
N ARG A 256 -3.69 0.47 -25.00
CA ARG A 256 -5.00 -0.04 -24.55
C ARG A 256 -4.92 -1.42 -23.92
N ILE A 257 -4.03 -2.30 -24.40
CA ILE A 257 -3.79 -3.61 -23.77
C ILE A 257 -3.14 -3.42 -22.40
N PHE A 258 -2.13 -2.55 -22.29
CA PHE A 258 -1.49 -2.22 -21.02
C PHE A 258 -2.44 -1.52 -20.04
N ALA A 259 -3.44 -0.77 -20.52
CA ALA A 259 -4.46 -0.17 -19.67
C ALA A 259 -5.21 -1.21 -18.83
N VAL A 260 -5.48 -2.41 -19.37
CA VAL A 260 -6.10 -3.50 -18.62
C VAL A 260 -5.22 -3.96 -17.45
N LEU A 261 -3.91 -4.08 -17.69
CA LEU A 261 -2.93 -4.38 -16.64
C LEU A 261 -2.85 -3.24 -15.63
N MET A 262 -2.83 -1.98 -16.08
CA MET A 262 -2.76 -0.80 -15.21
C MET A 262 -3.92 -0.75 -14.21
N VAL A 263 -5.14 -1.04 -14.66
CA VAL A 263 -6.31 -1.11 -13.76
C VAL A 263 -6.10 -2.16 -12.67
N LEU A 264 -5.65 -3.37 -13.03
CA LEU A 264 -5.35 -4.41 -12.04
C LEU A 264 -4.25 -3.97 -11.07
N THR A 265 -3.14 -3.43 -11.58
CA THR A 265 -2.02 -3.00 -10.73
C THR A 265 -2.40 -1.82 -9.85
N ALA A 266 -3.32 -0.95 -10.27
CA ALA A 266 -3.86 0.13 -9.45
C ALA A 266 -4.68 -0.41 -8.28
N CYS A 267 -5.52 -1.43 -8.52
CA CYS A 267 -6.22 -2.14 -7.46
C CYS A 267 -5.24 -2.81 -6.49
N CYS A 268 -4.21 -3.50 -7.01
CA CYS A 268 -3.19 -4.13 -6.18
C CYS A 268 -2.40 -3.11 -5.36
N MET A 269 -2.07 -1.95 -5.94
CA MET A 269 -1.32 -0.89 -5.25
C MET A 269 -2.18 -0.23 -4.17
N ALA A 270 -3.44 0.10 -4.45
CA ALA A 270 -4.36 0.64 -3.44
C ALA A 270 -4.60 -0.35 -2.28
N PHE A 271 -4.70 -1.65 -2.60
CA PHE A 271 -4.79 -2.67 -1.55
C PHE A 271 -3.50 -2.76 -0.72
N ALA A 272 -2.35 -2.82 -1.38
CA ALA A 272 -1.06 -2.89 -0.70
C ALA A 272 -0.78 -1.66 0.16
N HIS A 273 -1.18 -0.49 -0.32
CA HIS A 273 -1.09 0.77 0.40
C HIS A 273 -1.99 0.73 1.65
N GLY A 274 -3.28 0.44 1.52
CA GLY A 274 -4.16 0.34 2.68
C GLY A 274 -3.73 -0.71 3.70
N SER A 275 -3.06 -1.77 3.24
CA SER A 275 -2.50 -2.82 4.11
C SER A 275 -1.28 -2.39 4.92
N ASN A 276 -0.63 -1.28 4.58
CA ASN A 276 0.65 -0.85 5.16
C ASN A 276 0.51 0.48 5.90
#